data_AF-A0A6N2LSC4-F1
#
_entry.id   AF-A0A6N2LSC4-F1
#
_cell.length_a   1.000
_cell.length_b   1.000
_cell.length_c   1.000
_cell.angle_alpha   90.00
_cell.angle_beta   90.00
_cell.angle_gamma   90.00
#
_symmetry.space_group_name_H-M   'P 1'
#
loop_
_entity.id
_entity.type
_entity.pdbx_description
1 polymer ?
#
loop_
_entity_poly.entity_id
_entity_poly.type
_entity_poly.pdbx_seq_one_letter_code
_entity_poly.pdbx_strand_id
1 'polypeptide(L)'
;MLSSPILYSFSLLLSFSLIYHFSPQILPLQNPQNPLVDELDDLTLFKKALRPSKTISHLSTKNPTPKIAFLFLTNSDLSFAPLWERFFRGYSNLYNVYVHADPFSKVSNPDGVFKDQFIPGKKTERGSPSLISAEKRLLARALFDDPFNLYFVLVSQHCVPLHSFRYMYNTLFGHNILEAFTSQSRHQSFIEILSQDPNLPDRYNARGINIMLPEIPFEKFRVGSQFFALAKRHALLVLKDRKLWRKFRLPCLNIESCYPEEHYFPTLLSMKDPRGCSQYTLTNVNWTDCFDGHPHLYQAEEVSPNLVNRLRLSNSSYSYFFARKFAPDCLQPLMEIADDLRNLNLLFPCNFVVVNEAVLKVYKCQILFLLKESLNFVWTPCEWSGVE
;
A
#
# COMPACT_ATOMS: atom_id res chain seq x y z
N MET A 1 3.39 -57.31 50.72
CA MET A 1 4.08 -57.61 49.44
C MET A 1 4.27 -56.29 48.69
N LEU A 2 5.54 -55.89 48.57
CA LEU A 2 6.14 -54.86 47.71
C LEU A 2 5.49 -53.46 47.58
N SER A 3 5.56 -52.68 48.66
CA SER A 3 5.66 -51.21 48.57
C SER A 3 7.09 -50.85 48.14
N SER A 4 7.38 -50.93 46.84
CA SER A 4 8.70 -50.60 46.32
C SER A 4 8.76 -49.12 45.91
N PRO A 5 9.73 -48.32 46.40
CA PRO A 5 9.92 -46.92 45.97
C PRO A 5 10.11 -46.79 44.45
N ILE A 6 10.50 -47.88 43.79
CA ILE A 6 10.60 -47.99 42.33
C ILE A 6 9.25 -47.76 41.64
N LEU A 7 8.14 -48.21 42.24
CA LEU A 7 6.81 -48.11 41.65
C LEU A 7 6.31 -46.65 41.63
N TYR A 8 6.65 -45.87 42.66
CA TYR A 8 6.36 -44.45 42.71
C TYR A 8 7.24 -43.66 41.74
N SER A 9 8.52 -44.00 41.62
CA SER A 9 9.42 -43.38 40.65
C SER A 9 9.00 -43.65 39.20
N PHE A 10 8.54 -44.87 38.89
CA PHE A 10 8.01 -45.21 37.57
C PHE A 10 6.67 -44.50 37.29
N SER A 11 5.78 -44.39 38.29
CA SER A 11 4.54 -43.63 38.14
C SER A 11 4.81 -42.14 37.89
N LEU A 12 5.80 -41.56 38.58
CA LEU A 12 6.20 -40.17 38.37
C LEU A 12 6.78 -39.97 36.96
N LEU A 13 7.71 -40.83 36.54
CA LEU A 13 8.32 -40.73 35.20
C LEU A 13 7.30 -40.92 34.08
N LEU A 14 6.35 -41.86 34.24
CA LEU A 14 5.28 -42.05 33.27
C LEU A 14 4.35 -40.82 33.21
N SER A 15 4.06 -40.20 34.37
CA SER A 15 3.26 -38.97 34.42
C SER A 15 3.97 -37.77 33.77
N PHE A 16 5.30 -37.66 33.93
CA PHE A 16 6.08 -36.61 33.26
C PHE A 16 6.18 -36.83 31.75
N SER A 17 6.34 -38.07 31.27
CA SER A 17 6.32 -38.38 29.83
C SER A 17 4.94 -38.17 29.22
N LEU A 18 3.86 -38.49 29.95
CA LEU A 18 2.48 -38.20 29.53
C LEU A 18 2.23 -36.68 29.50
N ILE A 19 2.66 -35.93 30.51
CA ILE A 19 2.58 -34.46 30.48
C ILE A 19 3.44 -33.91 29.35
N TYR A 20 4.65 -34.40 29.10
CA TYR A 20 5.49 -33.88 28.00
C TYR A 20 4.93 -34.22 26.61
N HIS A 21 4.32 -35.39 26.42
CA HIS A 21 3.72 -35.79 25.15
C HIS A 21 2.31 -35.24 24.92
N PHE A 22 1.53 -34.99 25.97
CA PHE A 22 0.16 -34.43 25.89
C PHE A 22 0.08 -32.93 26.24
N SER A 23 1.10 -32.32 26.84
CA SER A 23 1.16 -30.87 27.08
C SER A 23 1.16 -30.01 25.81
N PRO A 24 1.65 -30.46 24.63
CA PRO A 24 1.44 -29.73 23.39
C PRO A 24 -0.02 -29.75 22.92
N GLN A 25 -0.89 -30.56 23.55
CA GLN A 25 -2.31 -30.70 23.21
C GLN A 25 -3.27 -30.12 24.28
N ILE A 26 -2.77 -29.77 25.46
CA ILE A 26 -3.56 -29.18 26.57
C ILE A 26 -3.24 -27.69 26.80
N LEU A 27 -2.18 -27.17 26.18
CA LEU A 27 -2.02 -25.73 26.00
C LEU A 27 -2.45 -25.34 24.59
N PRO A 28 -3.67 -24.79 24.38
CA PRO A 28 -3.86 -23.93 23.24
C PRO A 28 -2.93 -22.73 23.46
N LEU A 29 -1.85 -22.66 22.67
CA LEU A 29 -1.15 -21.41 22.37
C LEU A 29 -2.09 -20.58 21.47
N GLN A 30 -3.24 -20.19 22.01
CA GLN A 30 -4.21 -19.31 21.37
C GLN A 30 -4.85 -18.51 22.49
N ASN A 31 -4.34 -17.31 22.73
CA ASN A 31 -5.18 -16.28 23.31
C ASN A 31 -6.27 -16.02 22.26
N PRO A 32 -7.56 -16.39 22.47
CA PRO A 32 -8.60 -15.91 21.58
C PRO A 32 -8.51 -14.39 21.59
N GLN A 33 -8.21 -13.77 20.45
CA GLN A 33 -8.05 -12.33 20.34
C GLN A 33 -9.27 -11.66 20.97
N ASN A 34 -9.07 -11.00 22.11
CA ASN A 34 -10.14 -10.33 22.83
C ASN A 34 -10.38 -8.99 22.13
N PRO A 35 -11.52 -8.79 21.44
CA PRO A 35 -11.74 -7.58 20.64
C PRO A 35 -11.62 -6.28 21.46
N LEU A 36 -11.89 -6.35 22.77
CA LEU A 36 -11.76 -5.21 23.68
C LEU A 36 -10.30 -4.85 23.97
N VAL A 37 -9.43 -5.86 24.14
CA VAL A 37 -7.98 -5.65 24.34
C VAL A 37 -7.39 -5.09 23.05
N ASP A 38 -7.80 -5.64 21.92
CA ASP A 38 -7.33 -5.17 20.62
C ASP A 38 -7.69 -3.71 20.37
N GLU A 39 -8.91 -3.30 20.71
CA GLU A 39 -9.32 -1.90 20.60
C GLU A 39 -8.54 -0.99 21.55
N LEU A 40 -8.25 -1.43 22.78
CA LEU A 40 -7.49 -0.65 23.75
C LEU A 40 -6.04 -0.40 23.30
N ASP A 41 -5.40 -1.41 22.73
CA ASP A 41 -4.06 -1.32 22.16
C ASP A 41 -4.02 -0.33 20.99
N ASP A 42 -5.00 -0.42 20.09
CA ASP A 42 -5.14 0.48 18.95
C ASP A 42 -5.37 1.92 19.43
N LEU A 43 -6.23 2.13 20.43
CA LEU A 43 -6.46 3.44 21.04
C LEU A 43 -5.18 4.01 21.64
N THR A 44 -4.35 3.17 22.26
CA THR A 44 -3.07 3.58 22.85
C THR A 44 -2.07 3.99 21.77
N LEU A 45 -1.95 3.20 20.69
CA LEU A 45 -1.13 3.53 19.53
C LEU A 45 -1.59 4.84 18.87
N PHE A 46 -2.90 5.01 18.65
CA PHE A 46 -3.44 6.20 18.01
C PHE A 46 -3.21 7.44 18.88
N LYS A 47 -3.37 7.35 20.20
CA LYS A 47 -3.02 8.44 21.12
C LYS A 47 -1.54 8.81 21.05
N LYS A 48 -0.63 7.83 20.92
CA LYS A 48 0.80 8.09 20.74
C LYS A 48 1.08 8.79 19.40
N ALA A 49 0.52 8.29 18.30
CA ALA A 49 0.68 8.85 16.95
C ALA A 49 0.12 10.28 16.81
N LEU A 50 -0.91 10.62 17.60
CA LEU A 50 -1.53 11.96 17.60
C LEU A 50 -0.83 12.97 18.51
N ARG A 51 0.13 12.56 19.33
CA ARG A 51 0.89 13.50 20.14
C ARG A 51 1.81 14.32 19.24
N PRO A 52 1.91 15.65 19.43
CA PRO A 52 2.95 16.43 18.78
C PRO A 52 4.31 15.81 19.10
N SER A 53 5.15 15.60 18.09
CA SER A 53 6.51 15.12 18.33
C SER A 53 7.22 16.13 19.22
N LYS A 54 7.45 15.77 20.49
CA LYS A 54 8.17 16.60 21.46
C LYS A 54 9.69 16.62 21.20
N THR A 55 10.14 15.93 20.15
CA THR A 55 11.54 15.52 19.97
C THR A 55 12.07 15.88 18.59
N ILE A 56 11.65 17.01 18.02
CA ILE A 56 12.53 17.69 17.06
C ILE A 56 13.37 18.65 17.88
N SER A 57 14.38 18.12 18.58
CA SER A 57 15.53 18.96 18.86
C SER A 57 16.06 19.37 17.50
N HIS A 58 15.99 20.67 17.21
CA HIS A 58 16.39 21.30 15.95
C HIS A 58 17.85 20.97 15.51
N LEU A 59 18.59 20.20 16.32
CA LEU A 59 19.98 19.80 16.13
C LEU A 59 20.18 18.37 15.58
N SER A 60 19.17 17.48 15.56
CA SER A 60 19.43 16.04 15.27
C SER A 60 19.15 15.57 13.84
N THR A 61 18.37 16.27 13.03
CA THR A 61 18.08 15.86 11.64
C THR A 61 18.71 16.84 10.66
N LYS A 62 19.91 16.50 10.16
CA LYS A 62 20.51 17.21 9.03
C LYS A 62 19.61 17.01 7.82
N ASN A 63 18.88 18.06 7.41
CA ASN A 63 18.02 18.14 6.23
C ASN A 63 16.75 17.26 6.26
N PRO A 64 15.64 17.73 6.86
CA PRO A 64 14.38 17.02 6.79
C PRO A 64 13.88 16.94 5.33
N THR A 65 13.49 15.74 4.89
CA THR A 65 12.91 15.48 3.57
C THR A 65 11.49 14.95 3.73
N PRO A 66 10.50 15.43 2.97
CA PRO A 66 9.15 14.90 3.04
C PRO A 66 9.17 13.47 2.49
N LYS A 67 8.45 12.57 3.15
CA LYS A 67 8.47 11.14 2.83
C LYS A 67 7.09 10.62 2.49
N ILE A 68 7.08 9.55 1.67
CA ILE A 68 5.91 8.72 1.42
C ILE A 68 6.01 7.48 2.30
N ALA A 69 5.02 7.25 3.16
CA ALA A 69 4.86 5.98 3.87
C ALA A 69 4.08 5.00 3.00
N PHE A 70 4.71 3.90 2.61
CA PHE A 70 4.05 2.80 1.92
C PHE A 70 3.54 1.79 2.94
N LEU A 71 2.23 1.60 2.94
CA LEU A 71 1.48 0.79 3.88
C LEU A 71 1.04 -0.48 3.16
N PHE A 72 1.76 -1.58 3.39
CA PHE A 72 1.44 -2.88 2.82
C PHE A 72 0.48 -3.62 3.73
N LEU A 73 -0.73 -3.89 3.24
CA LEU A 73 -1.69 -4.77 3.89
C LEU A 73 -1.73 -6.09 3.12
N THR A 74 -1.28 -7.17 3.75
CA THR A 74 -1.13 -8.47 3.09
C THR A 74 -1.72 -9.61 3.89
N ASN A 75 -2.12 -10.68 3.20
CA ASN A 75 -2.50 -11.96 3.78
C ASN A 75 -1.75 -13.15 3.13
N SER A 76 -0.72 -12.86 2.31
CA SER A 76 0.19 -13.85 1.72
C SER A 76 1.58 -13.22 1.50
N ASP A 77 2.51 -13.99 0.93
CA ASP A 77 3.85 -13.50 0.62
C ASP A 77 3.81 -12.27 -0.31
N LEU A 78 4.75 -11.36 -0.08
CA LEU A 78 4.99 -10.19 -0.93
C LEU A 78 5.73 -10.63 -2.20
N SER A 79 5.05 -11.36 -3.09
CA SER A 79 5.66 -11.93 -4.30
C SER A 79 6.33 -10.87 -5.18
N PHE A 80 5.83 -9.64 -5.18
CA PHE A 80 6.43 -8.52 -5.92
C PHE A 80 7.56 -7.78 -5.18
N ALA A 81 8.05 -8.30 -4.05
CA ALA A 81 9.11 -7.64 -3.28
C ALA A 81 10.34 -7.25 -4.13
N PRO A 82 10.86 -8.09 -5.05
CA PRO A 82 12.00 -7.70 -5.91
C PRO A 82 11.70 -6.49 -6.82
N LEU A 83 10.46 -6.38 -7.32
CA LEU A 83 10.02 -5.23 -8.12
C LEU A 83 9.97 -3.95 -7.28
N TRP A 84 9.45 -4.05 -6.05
CA TRP A 84 9.41 -2.95 -5.10
C TRP A 84 10.81 -2.51 -4.66
N GLU A 85 11.74 -3.45 -4.44
CA GLU A 85 13.15 -3.13 -4.15
C GLU A 85 13.79 -2.30 -5.28
N ARG A 86 13.50 -2.66 -6.53
CA ARG A 86 13.95 -1.89 -7.69
C ARG A 86 13.33 -0.50 -7.73
N PHE A 87 12.03 -0.41 -7.50
CA PHE A 87 11.29 0.87 -7.44
C PHE A 87 11.88 1.81 -6.38
N PHE A 88 12.25 1.29 -5.22
CA PHE A 88 12.79 2.07 -4.10
C PHE A 88 14.29 2.35 -4.17
N ARG A 89 15.02 1.72 -5.09
CA ARG A 89 16.48 1.80 -5.17
C ARG A 89 16.96 3.24 -5.32
N GLY A 90 17.82 3.68 -4.40
CA GLY A 90 18.42 5.02 -4.39
C GLY A 90 17.57 6.12 -3.71
N TYR A 91 16.43 5.78 -3.10
CA TYR A 91 15.50 6.75 -2.50
C TYR A 91 15.23 6.52 -1.01
N SER A 92 16.11 5.83 -0.28
CA SER A 92 15.89 5.40 1.12
C SER A 92 15.58 6.53 2.12
N ASN A 93 15.93 7.78 1.81
CA ASN A 93 15.60 8.95 2.62
C ASN A 93 14.26 9.62 2.26
N LEU A 94 13.53 9.12 1.25
CA LEU A 94 12.29 9.71 0.73
C LEU A 94 11.05 8.84 0.95
N TYR A 95 11.21 7.66 1.55
CA TYR A 95 10.09 6.78 1.88
C TYR A 95 10.31 6.04 3.19
N ASN A 96 9.24 5.46 3.71
CA ASN A 96 9.25 4.46 4.77
C ASN A 96 8.30 3.32 4.36
N VAL A 97 8.56 2.09 4.80
CA VAL A 97 7.73 0.91 4.51
C VAL A 97 7.15 0.38 5.81
N TYR A 98 5.87 0.01 5.80
CA TYR A 98 5.20 -0.61 6.94
C TYR A 98 4.35 -1.76 6.43
N VAL A 99 4.49 -2.94 7.03
CA VAL A 99 3.76 -4.14 6.59
C VAL A 99 2.86 -4.62 7.73
N HIS A 100 1.58 -4.82 7.43
CA HIS A 100 0.65 -5.51 8.31
C HIS A 100 0.25 -6.81 7.62
N ALA A 101 0.53 -7.93 8.28
CA ALA A 101 0.03 -9.24 7.89
C ALA A 101 -0.95 -9.77 8.93
N ASP A 102 -1.94 -10.54 8.49
CA ASP A 102 -2.73 -11.36 9.38
C ASP A 102 -1.81 -12.37 10.10
N PRO A 103 -1.78 -12.44 11.44
CA PRO A 103 -0.92 -13.38 12.16
C PRO A 103 -1.25 -14.86 11.89
N PHE A 104 -2.43 -15.16 11.33
CA PHE A 104 -2.84 -16.50 10.92
C PHE A 104 -2.48 -16.81 9.46
N SER A 105 -2.06 -15.81 8.69
CA SER A 105 -1.57 -16.02 7.32
C SER A 105 -0.14 -16.56 7.34
N LYS A 106 0.16 -17.49 6.43
CA LYS A 106 1.52 -17.94 6.19
C LYS A 106 2.23 -16.89 5.33
N VAL A 107 2.87 -15.93 5.99
CA VAL A 107 3.70 -14.92 5.35
C VAL A 107 5.15 -15.15 5.76
N SER A 108 6.00 -15.38 4.77
CA SER A 108 7.44 -15.53 4.91
C SER A 108 8.07 -14.21 5.33
N ASN A 109 9.16 -14.26 6.10
CA ASN A 109 9.95 -13.07 6.43
C ASN A 109 10.69 -12.61 5.15
N PRO A 110 10.39 -11.42 4.61
CA PRO A 110 11.05 -10.93 3.41
C PRO A 110 12.39 -10.28 3.75
N ASP A 111 13.28 -10.28 2.77
CA ASP A 111 14.56 -9.57 2.82
C ASP A 111 14.45 -8.12 2.29
N GLY A 112 15.60 -7.46 2.14
CA GLY A 112 15.73 -6.17 1.47
C GLY A 112 14.94 -5.05 2.14
N VAL A 113 14.16 -4.31 1.34
CA VAL A 113 13.41 -3.13 1.80
C VAL A 113 12.26 -3.46 2.76
N PHE A 114 11.85 -4.73 2.83
CA PHE A 114 10.76 -5.20 3.70
C PHE A 114 11.26 -5.84 5.00
N LYS A 115 12.58 -6.05 5.12
CA LYS A 115 13.18 -6.61 6.32
C LYS A 115 12.87 -5.74 7.53
N ASP A 116 12.37 -6.38 8.59
CA ASP A 116 12.00 -5.75 9.88
C ASP A 116 10.94 -4.63 9.76
N GLN A 117 10.16 -4.59 8.66
CA GLN A 117 9.12 -3.59 8.44
C GLN A 117 7.72 -4.02 8.92
N PHE A 118 7.59 -5.24 9.45
CA PHE A 118 6.31 -5.76 9.94
C PHE A 118 5.91 -5.09 11.25
N ILE A 119 4.71 -4.52 11.27
CA ILE A 119 4.08 -4.02 12.48
C ILE A 119 3.34 -5.18 13.16
N PRO A 120 3.07 -5.10 14.48
CA PRO A 120 2.23 -6.08 15.16
C PRO A 120 0.87 -6.25 14.45
N GLY A 121 0.65 -7.43 13.87
CA GLY A 121 -0.54 -7.78 13.11
C GLY A 121 -1.68 -8.29 13.98
N LYS A 122 -2.92 -8.12 13.50
CA LYS A 122 -4.12 -8.75 14.08
C LYS A 122 -4.96 -9.40 12.96
N LYS A 123 -5.90 -10.27 13.33
CA LYS A 123 -6.74 -10.96 12.34
C LYS A 123 -7.44 -9.94 11.45
N THR A 124 -7.46 -10.21 10.15
CA THR A 124 -8.14 -9.42 9.14
C THR A 124 -9.01 -10.31 8.28
N GLU A 125 -10.21 -9.84 7.96
CA GLU A 125 -11.18 -10.59 7.18
C GLU A 125 -11.84 -9.65 6.17
N ARG A 126 -12.06 -10.14 4.95
CA ARG A 126 -12.75 -9.38 3.90
C ARG A 126 -14.15 -9.02 4.37
N GLY A 127 -14.59 -7.80 4.09
CA GLY A 127 -15.91 -7.34 4.50
C GLY A 127 -16.07 -7.13 6.01
N SER A 128 -14.97 -7.18 6.77
CA SER A 128 -14.97 -7.02 8.22
C SER A 128 -14.32 -5.70 8.63
N PRO A 129 -14.78 -5.04 9.71
CA PRO A 129 -14.13 -3.84 10.25
C PRO A 129 -12.67 -4.05 10.68
N SER A 130 -12.23 -5.30 10.76
CA SER A 130 -10.83 -5.66 11.00
C SER A 130 -9.86 -5.09 9.96
N LEU A 131 -10.25 -5.00 8.68
CA LEU A 131 -9.43 -4.38 7.63
C LEU A 131 -9.23 -2.88 7.88
N ILE A 132 -10.30 -2.13 8.20
CA ILE A 132 -10.18 -0.72 8.61
C ILE A 132 -9.23 -0.59 9.80
N SER A 133 -9.33 -1.49 10.78
CA SER A 133 -8.49 -1.45 11.98
C SER A 133 -7.01 -1.65 11.63
N ALA A 134 -6.69 -2.59 10.74
CA ALA A 134 -5.34 -2.83 10.25
C ALA A 134 -4.78 -1.61 9.48
N GLU A 135 -5.58 -1.00 8.62
CA GLU A 135 -5.21 0.22 7.89
C GLU A 135 -4.98 1.40 8.84
N LYS A 136 -5.81 1.56 9.88
CA LYS A 136 -5.60 2.57 10.93
C LYS A 136 -4.33 2.30 11.74
N ARG A 137 -3.96 1.04 12.00
CA ARG A 137 -2.68 0.68 12.65
C ARG A 137 -1.49 1.05 11.79
N LEU A 138 -1.54 0.73 10.49
CA LEU A 138 -0.51 1.13 9.51
C LEU A 138 -0.33 2.64 9.49
N LEU A 139 -1.43 3.41 9.38
CA LEU A 139 -1.40 4.88 9.44
C LEU A 139 -0.79 5.39 10.75
N ALA A 140 -1.21 4.82 11.88
CA ALA A 140 -0.74 5.24 13.19
C ALA A 140 0.73 4.93 13.43
N ARG A 141 1.22 3.76 13.01
CA ARG A 141 2.63 3.42 13.11
C ARG A 141 3.48 4.36 12.24
N ALA A 142 3.06 4.59 11.00
CA ALA A 142 3.76 5.50 10.10
C ALA A 142 3.80 6.95 10.59
N LEU A 143 2.71 7.43 11.21
CA LEU A 143 2.66 8.76 11.83
C LEU A 143 3.51 8.88 13.08
N PHE A 144 3.60 7.80 13.87
CA PHE A 144 4.35 7.76 15.12
C PHE A 144 5.86 7.71 14.87
N ASP A 145 6.30 6.91 13.89
CA ASP A 145 7.72 6.62 13.67
C ASP A 145 8.49 7.76 13.01
N ASP A 146 7.86 8.46 12.06
CA ASP A 146 8.53 9.52 11.31
C ASP A 146 7.62 10.74 11.10
N PRO A 147 7.95 11.90 11.73
CA PRO A 147 7.17 13.11 11.56
C PRO A 147 7.25 13.69 10.14
N PHE A 148 8.18 13.25 9.29
CA PHE A 148 8.32 13.69 7.91
C PHE A 148 7.53 12.84 6.91
N ASN A 149 6.83 11.79 7.35
CA ASN A 149 5.81 11.13 6.53
C ASN A 149 4.66 12.11 6.25
N LEU A 150 4.55 12.53 4.98
CA LEU A 150 3.57 13.51 4.52
C LEU A 150 2.47 12.91 3.64
N TYR A 151 2.75 11.78 2.98
CA TYR A 151 1.76 10.95 2.28
C TYR A 151 1.79 9.50 2.77
N PHE A 152 0.65 8.83 2.72
CA PHE A 152 0.41 7.48 3.21
C PHE A 152 -0.31 6.69 2.13
N VAL A 153 0.40 5.75 1.49
CA VAL A 153 -0.07 5.00 0.33
C VAL A 153 -0.40 3.59 0.76
N LEU A 154 -1.67 3.18 0.65
CA LEU A 154 -2.10 1.81 0.93
C LEU A 154 -1.96 0.95 -0.34
N VAL A 155 -1.26 -0.18 -0.21
CA VAL A 155 -1.08 -1.19 -1.26
C VAL A 155 -1.22 -2.59 -0.66
N SER A 156 -1.51 -3.57 -1.52
CA SER A 156 -1.52 -4.98 -1.14
C SER A 156 -0.39 -5.74 -1.83
N GLN A 157 -0.22 -7.01 -1.47
CA GLN A 157 0.76 -7.90 -2.11
C GLN A 157 0.50 -8.17 -3.59
N HIS A 158 -0.67 -7.79 -4.11
CA HIS A 158 -1.02 -7.93 -5.53
C HIS A 158 -0.92 -6.61 -6.32
N CYS A 159 -0.42 -5.56 -5.67
CA CYS A 159 -0.22 -4.26 -6.31
C CYS A 159 1.20 -4.14 -6.86
N VAL A 160 1.31 -3.53 -8.03
CA VAL A 160 2.59 -3.23 -8.68
C VAL A 160 2.70 -1.75 -9.03
N PRO A 161 3.88 -1.13 -8.91
CA PRO A 161 4.09 0.25 -9.34
C PRO A 161 4.08 0.35 -10.87
N LEU A 162 3.42 1.38 -11.40
CA LEU A 162 3.33 1.67 -12.83
C LEU A 162 4.25 2.81 -13.28
N HIS A 163 4.82 3.58 -12.35
CA HIS A 163 5.69 4.73 -12.64
C HIS A 163 6.92 4.73 -11.73
N SER A 164 7.92 5.56 -12.07
CA SER A 164 9.16 5.65 -11.28
C SER A 164 8.87 6.25 -9.92
N PHE A 165 9.66 5.89 -8.90
CA PHE A 165 9.56 6.51 -7.60
C PHE A 165 9.67 8.03 -7.70
N ARG A 166 10.61 8.52 -8.52
CA ARG A 166 10.81 9.95 -8.77
C ARG A 166 9.58 10.63 -9.38
N TYR A 167 8.94 10.01 -10.36
CA TYR A 167 7.70 10.54 -10.96
C TYR A 167 6.61 10.67 -9.90
N MET A 168 6.40 9.61 -9.12
CA MET A 168 5.41 9.58 -8.04
C MET A 168 5.69 10.65 -6.98
N TYR A 169 6.93 10.71 -6.51
CA TYR A 169 7.37 11.67 -5.50
C TYR A 169 7.18 13.12 -5.97
N ASN A 170 7.62 13.44 -7.18
CA ASN A 170 7.45 14.79 -7.75
C ASN A 170 5.98 15.13 -8.00
N THR A 171 5.14 14.15 -8.34
CA THR A 171 3.69 14.41 -8.53
C THR A 171 3.01 14.72 -7.19
N LEU A 172 3.43 14.10 -6.10
CA LEU A 172 2.85 14.31 -4.77
C LEU A 172 3.38 15.55 -4.05
N PHE A 173 4.67 15.86 -4.22
CA PHE A 173 5.36 16.93 -3.48
C PHE A 173 5.80 18.13 -4.34
N GLY A 174 5.72 18.04 -5.66
CA GLY A 174 6.38 18.98 -6.55
C GLY A 174 7.90 18.83 -6.54
N HIS A 175 8.60 19.81 -7.11
CA HIS A 175 10.05 19.81 -7.22
C HIS A 175 10.76 20.55 -6.07
N ASN A 176 10.01 21.25 -5.21
CA ASN A 176 10.56 22.07 -4.15
C ASN A 176 10.24 21.48 -2.76
N ILE A 177 11.28 21.03 -2.06
CA ILE A 177 11.18 20.42 -0.73
C ILE A 177 10.56 21.38 0.31
N LEU A 178 10.93 22.67 0.27
CA LEU A 178 10.40 23.66 1.21
C LEU A 178 8.91 23.91 0.95
N GLU A 179 8.53 23.95 -0.33
CA GLU A 179 7.12 24.06 -0.72
C GLU A 179 6.31 22.86 -0.25
N ALA A 180 6.84 21.63 -0.38
CA ALA A 180 6.19 20.42 0.11
C ALA A 180 5.92 20.45 1.62
N PHE A 181 6.79 21.07 2.43
CA PHE A 181 6.51 21.25 3.86
C PHE A 181 5.54 22.39 4.14
N THR A 182 5.74 23.55 3.50
CA THR A 182 4.93 24.76 3.78
C THR A 182 3.51 24.66 3.24
N SER A 183 3.28 23.87 2.18
CA SER A 183 1.98 23.65 1.55
C SER A 183 1.26 22.38 2.04
N GLN A 184 1.74 21.75 3.12
CA GLN A 184 1.17 20.50 3.64
C GLN A 184 -0.35 20.57 3.92
N SER A 185 -0.86 21.74 4.31
CA SER A 185 -2.30 21.96 4.50
C SER A 185 -3.11 21.85 3.20
N ARG A 186 -2.48 22.06 2.04
CA ARG A 186 -3.07 22.03 0.69
C ARG A 186 -2.86 20.70 -0.05
N HIS A 187 -1.97 19.82 0.42
CA HIS A 187 -1.71 18.52 -0.23
C HIS A 187 -3.00 17.72 -0.48
N GLN A 188 -3.41 17.49 -1.71
CA GLN A 188 -4.64 16.75 -1.97
C GLN A 188 -4.49 15.28 -1.57
N SER A 189 -5.57 14.62 -1.13
CA SER A 189 -5.60 13.16 -0.97
C SER A 189 -6.29 12.48 -2.12
N PHE A 190 -5.77 11.33 -2.48
CA PHE A 190 -6.23 10.54 -3.61
C PHE A 190 -6.93 9.30 -3.10
N ILE A 191 -8.26 9.39 -3.10
CA ILE A 191 -9.17 8.32 -2.68
C ILE A 191 -10.41 8.46 -3.54
N GLU A 192 -10.92 7.35 -4.04
CA GLU A 192 -12.17 7.34 -4.78
C GLU A 192 -13.34 7.60 -3.84
N ILE A 193 -14.25 8.50 -4.23
CA ILE A 193 -15.42 8.86 -3.43
C ILE A 193 -16.60 8.97 -4.38
N LEU A 194 -17.47 7.97 -4.33
CA LEU A 194 -18.68 7.88 -5.15
C LEU A 194 -19.92 7.98 -4.27
N SER A 195 -20.91 8.72 -4.75
CA SER A 195 -22.23 8.84 -4.14
C SER A 195 -23.33 8.17 -4.95
N GLN A 196 -23.00 7.62 -6.12
CA GLN A 196 -23.94 7.03 -7.07
C GLN A 196 -23.48 5.62 -7.42
N ASP A 197 -23.69 4.69 -6.50
CA ASP A 197 -23.50 3.26 -6.74
C ASP A 197 -24.82 2.54 -6.40
N PRO A 198 -25.34 1.68 -7.28
CA PRO A 198 -26.65 1.05 -7.12
C PRO A 198 -26.74 0.16 -5.87
N ASN A 199 -25.60 -0.32 -5.35
CA ASN A 199 -25.54 -1.18 -4.18
C ASN A 199 -25.49 -0.38 -2.86
N LEU A 200 -25.37 0.96 -2.88
CA LEU A 200 -25.29 1.77 -1.66
C LEU A 200 -26.41 1.50 -0.65
N PRO A 201 -27.70 1.32 -1.04
CA PRO A 201 -28.76 1.02 -0.08
C PRO A 201 -28.50 -0.25 0.72
N ASP A 202 -28.09 -1.33 0.06
CA ASP A 202 -27.82 -2.62 0.70
C ASP A 202 -26.57 -2.55 1.57
N ARG A 203 -25.52 -1.89 1.05
CA ARG A 203 -24.25 -1.69 1.77
C ARG A 203 -24.41 -0.81 3.01
N TYR A 204 -25.30 0.20 2.97
CA TYR A 204 -25.63 1.07 4.10
C TYR A 204 -26.37 0.31 5.21
N ASN A 205 -27.30 -0.57 4.81
CA ASN A 205 -28.09 -1.38 5.73
C ASN A 205 -27.43 -2.71 6.13
N ALA A 206 -26.23 -3.02 5.63
CA ALA A 206 -25.53 -4.29 5.87
C ALA A 206 -25.22 -4.59 7.34
N ARG A 207 -25.25 -3.58 8.22
CA ARG A 207 -25.08 -3.69 9.69
C ARG A 207 -26.41 -3.57 10.46
N GLY A 208 -27.53 -3.47 9.76
CA GLY A 208 -28.86 -3.26 10.33
C GLY A 208 -29.49 -1.93 9.90
N ILE A 209 -30.82 -1.90 9.84
CA ILE A 209 -31.61 -0.73 9.47
C ILE A 209 -31.39 0.39 10.50
N ASN A 210 -31.22 1.62 10.01
CA ASN A 210 -31.00 2.84 10.81
C ASN A 210 -29.76 2.85 11.72
N ILE A 211 -28.90 1.83 11.66
CA ILE A 211 -27.71 1.75 12.52
C ILE A 211 -26.74 2.91 12.27
N MET A 212 -26.64 3.36 11.03
CA MET A 212 -25.75 4.47 10.65
C MET A 212 -26.26 5.85 11.14
N LEU A 213 -27.55 5.97 11.47
CA LEU A 213 -28.15 7.20 11.98
C LEU A 213 -27.88 7.44 13.47
N PRO A 214 -27.92 8.71 13.93
CA PRO A 214 -27.97 9.95 13.13
C PRO A 214 -26.60 10.37 12.57
N GLU A 215 -25.52 9.66 12.90
CA GLU A 215 -24.15 10.10 12.63
C GLU A 215 -23.80 10.17 11.14
N ILE A 216 -24.35 9.25 10.35
CA ILE A 216 -24.14 9.16 8.90
C ILE A 216 -25.52 9.01 8.26
N PRO A 217 -26.18 10.11 7.86
CA PRO A 217 -27.34 10.05 6.98
C PRO A 217 -27.00 9.35 5.67
N PHE A 218 -27.96 8.69 5.03
CA PHE A 218 -27.74 7.95 3.79
C PHE A 218 -27.12 8.82 2.69
N GLU A 219 -27.56 10.08 2.58
CA GLU A 219 -27.09 11.05 1.59
C GLU A 219 -25.61 11.44 1.80
N LYS A 220 -25.03 11.11 2.96
CA LYS A 220 -23.62 11.31 3.31
C LYS A 220 -22.80 10.03 3.22
N PHE A 221 -23.43 8.86 3.11
CA PHE A 221 -22.73 7.59 2.94
C PHE A 221 -22.09 7.52 1.55
N ARG A 222 -20.82 7.09 1.48
CA ARG A 222 -20.06 7.00 0.24
C ARG A 222 -19.44 5.62 0.09
N VAL A 223 -19.17 5.26 -1.15
CA VAL A 223 -18.35 4.10 -1.52
C VAL A 223 -17.11 4.58 -2.27
N GLY A 224 -16.07 3.77 -2.29
CA GLY A 224 -14.93 3.92 -3.16
C GLY A 224 -13.91 2.81 -2.94
N SER A 225 -12.83 2.84 -3.69
CA SER A 225 -11.70 1.95 -3.53
C SER A 225 -11.15 1.93 -2.10
N GLN A 226 -10.84 0.73 -1.60
CA GLN A 226 -10.03 0.53 -0.39
C GLN A 226 -8.65 1.20 -0.51
N PHE A 227 -8.07 1.26 -1.71
CA PHE A 227 -6.72 1.75 -1.94
C PHE A 227 -6.69 3.28 -2.08
N PHE A 228 -5.82 3.92 -1.31
CA PHE A 228 -5.69 5.38 -1.24
C PHE A 228 -4.23 5.84 -1.19
N ALA A 229 -4.04 7.14 -1.48
CA ALA A 229 -2.89 7.92 -1.06
C ALA A 229 -3.36 9.12 -0.24
N LEU A 230 -3.26 9.05 1.09
CA LEU A 230 -3.71 10.10 1.99
C LEU A 230 -2.58 11.07 2.32
N ALA A 231 -2.87 12.36 2.26
CA ALA A 231 -2.05 13.39 2.85
C ALA A 231 -2.12 13.30 4.38
N LYS A 232 -1.04 13.71 5.07
CA LYS A 232 -0.90 13.58 6.54
C LYS A 232 -2.10 14.10 7.33
N ARG A 233 -2.71 15.22 6.91
CA ARG A 233 -3.87 15.78 7.61
C ARG A 233 -5.07 14.83 7.62
N HIS A 234 -5.28 14.07 6.55
CA HIS A 234 -6.35 13.08 6.46
C HIS A 234 -6.01 11.79 7.19
N ALA A 235 -4.75 11.36 7.19
CA ALA A 235 -4.29 10.28 8.06
C ALA A 235 -4.55 10.62 9.54
N LEU A 236 -4.19 11.82 9.99
CA LEU A 236 -4.47 12.30 11.35
C LEU A 236 -5.97 12.37 11.64
N LEU A 237 -6.78 12.80 10.66
CA LEU A 237 -8.24 12.85 10.77
C LEU A 237 -8.85 11.47 10.99
N VAL A 238 -8.41 10.48 10.22
CA VAL A 238 -8.81 9.07 10.35
C VAL A 238 -8.53 8.52 11.75
N LEU A 239 -7.35 8.82 12.32
CA LEU A 239 -6.99 8.36 13.66
C LEU A 239 -7.76 9.06 14.79
N LYS A 240 -8.13 10.33 14.57
CA LYS A 240 -8.95 11.12 15.50
C LYS A 240 -10.41 10.69 15.48
N ASP A 241 -10.91 10.16 14.38
CA ASP A 241 -12.32 9.80 14.28
C ASP A 241 -12.68 8.65 15.25
N ARG A 242 -13.70 8.95 16.06
CA ARG A 242 -14.40 8.01 16.92
C ARG A 242 -15.88 7.90 16.57
N LYS A 243 -16.43 8.92 15.91
CA LYS A 243 -17.88 9.06 15.72
C LYS A 243 -18.35 8.10 14.64
N LEU A 244 -17.74 8.16 13.46
CA LEU A 244 -18.08 7.25 12.36
C LEU A 244 -17.53 5.86 12.65
N TRP A 245 -16.34 5.77 13.25
CA TRP A 245 -15.75 4.48 13.65
C TRP A 245 -16.68 3.65 14.54
N ARG A 246 -17.39 4.27 15.50
CA ARG A 246 -18.36 3.56 16.35
C ARG A 246 -19.48 2.87 15.57
N LYS A 247 -19.81 3.37 14.37
CA LYS A 247 -20.80 2.75 13.47
C LYS A 247 -20.17 1.67 12.61
N PHE A 248 -19.06 2.00 11.96
CA PHE A 248 -18.40 1.07 11.04
C PHE A 248 -17.75 -0.13 11.73
N ARG A 249 -17.41 -0.04 13.01
CA ARG A 249 -16.87 -1.16 13.81
C ARG A 249 -17.91 -2.20 14.20
N LEU A 250 -19.20 -1.90 14.04
CA LEU A 250 -20.25 -2.86 14.37
C LEU A 250 -20.19 -4.05 13.41
N PRO A 251 -20.52 -5.27 13.89
CA PRO A 251 -20.55 -6.46 13.04
C PRO A 251 -21.49 -6.27 11.84
N CYS A 252 -21.08 -6.85 10.72
CA CYS A 252 -21.93 -6.98 9.55
C CYS A 252 -22.95 -8.09 9.77
N LEU A 253 -24.22 -7.82 9.43
CA LEU A 253 -25.29 -8.81 9.47
C LEU A 253 -25.48 -9.48 8.11
N ASN A 254 -25.33 -8.71 7.02
CA ASN A 254 -25.26 -9.24 5.66
C ASN A 254 -23.81 -9.17 5.16
N ILE A 255 -23.09 -10.29 5.16
CA ILE A 255 -21.68 -10.33 4.78
C ILE A 255 -21.44 -10.10 3.28
N GLU A 256 -22.42 -10.40 2.43
CA GLU A 256 -22.27 -10.28 0.96
C GLU A 256 -22.26 -8.83 0.50
N SER A 257 -22.91 -7.94 1.26
CA SER A 257 -22.99 -6.50 0.99
C SER A 257 -22.15 -5.64 1.93
N CYS A 258 -21.48 -6.23 2.92
CA CYS A 258 -20.72 -5.46 3.89
C CYS A 258 -19.26 -5.34 3.50
N TYR A 259 -18.87 -4.18 2.95
CA TYR A 259 -17.47 -3.85 2.64
C TYR A 259 -17.01 -2.59 3.39
N PRO A 260 -16.97 -2.61 4.76
CA PRO A 260 -16.60 -1.47 5.59
C PRO A 260 -15.43 -0.63 5.06
N GLU A 261 -14.38 -1.32 4.63
CA GLU A 261 -13.12 -0.80 4.13
C GLU A 261 -13.31 0.08 2.88
N GLU A 262 -14.32 -0.20 2.06
CA GLU A 262 -14.70 0.59 0.88
C GLU A 262 -15.64 1.76 1.21
N HIS A 263 -16.03 1.94 2.48
CA HIS A 263 -17.02 2.94 2.88
C HIS A 263 -16.54 3.90 3.97
N TYR A 264 -15.81 3.41 4.98
CA TYR A 264 -15.44 4.20 6.14
C TYR A 264 -14.60 5.42 5.76
N PHE A 265 -13.53 5.21 4.99
CA PHE A 265 -12.63 6.27 4.55
C PHE A 265 -13.30 7.27 3.61
N PRO A 266 -13.97 6.87 2.51
CA PRO A 266 -14.63 7.83 1.62
C PRO A 266 -15.77 8.59 2.32
N THR A 267 -16.54 7.92 3.19
CA THR A 267 -17.60 8.58 3.98
C THR A 267 -17.00 9.62 4.93
N LEU A 268 -15.98 9.23 5.72
CA LEU A 268 -15.36 10.15 6.67
C LEU A 268 -14.73 11.36 5.98
N LEU A 269 -13.98 11.15 4.91
CA LEU A 269 -13.25 12.21 4.24
C LEU A 269 -14.18 13.14 3.46
N SER A 270 -15.20 12.62 2.77
CA SER A 270 -16.20 13.45 2.09
C SER A 270 -17.01 14.32 3.07
N MET A 271 -17.28 13.84 4.28
CA MET A 271 -18.00 14.60 5.30
C MET A 271 -17.13 15.65 5.99
N LYS A 272 -15.80 15.45 6.05
CA LYS A 272 -14.91 16.32 6.85
C LYS A 272 -14.06 17.28 6.03
N ASP A 273 -13.60 16.88 4.85
CA ASP A 273 -12.81 17.73 3.95
C ASP A 273 -13.08 17.39 2.47
N PRO A 274 -14.29 17.71 1.96
CA PRO A 274 -14.70 17.35 0.59
C PRO A 274 -13.84 18.00 -0.50
N ARG A 275 -13.19 19.14 -0.21
CA ARG A 275 -12.32 19.86 -1.16
C ARG A 275 -10.86 19.43 -1.05
N GLY A 276 -10.46 18.79 0.04
CA GLY A 276 -9.12 18.26 0.24
C GLY A 276 -8.86 16.91 -0.42
N CYS A 277 -9.89 16.25 -0.93
CA CYS A 277 -9.79 14.96 -1.63
C CYS A 277 -10.04 15.14 -3.13
N SER A 278 -9.33 14.39 -3.98
CA SER A 278 -9.51 14.39 -5.43
C SER A 278 -10.77 13.67 -5.89
N GLN A 279 -11.37 12.83 -5.03
CA GLN A 279 -12.42 11.85 -5.38
C GLN A 279 -11.96 10.80 -6.41
N TYR A 280 -10.65 10.72 -6.65
CA TYR A 280 -9.99 9.81 -7.59
C TYR A 280 -8.89 9.03 -6.86
N THR A 281 -8.83 7.71 -7.08
CA THR A 281 -7.75 6.86 -6.57
C THR A 281 -6.60 6.75 -7.56
N LEU A 282 -5.37 6.66 -7.06
CA LEU A 282 -4.16 6.45 -7.88
C LEU A 282 -3.88 4.99 -8.20
N THR A 283 -4.81 4.07 -7.87
CA THR A 283 -4.68 2.64 -8.13
C THR A 283 -5.68 2.19 -9.19
N ASN A 284 -5.17 1.72 -10.34
CA ASN A 284 -5.98 1.12 -11.40
C ASN A 284 -6.49 -0.26 -10.97
N VAL A 285 -7.78 -0.52 -11.19
CA VAL A 285 -8.43 -1.81 -10.97
C VAL A 285 -9.27 -2.14 -12.20
N ASN A 286 -9.04 -3.30 -12.81
CA ASN A 286 -9.84 -3.78 -13.94
C ASN A 286 -11.03 -4.62 -13.47
N TRP A 287 -12.25 -4.17 -13.79
CA TRP A 287 -13.50 -4.83 -13.39
C TRP A 287 -14.21 -5.59 -14.53
N THR A 288 -13.63 -5.64 -15.74
CA THR A 288 -14.28 -6.20 -16.96
C THR A 288 -14.71 -7.66 -16.79
N ASP A 289 -13.90 -8.48 -16.12
CA ASP A 289 -14.16 -9.91 -15.89
C ASP A 289 -14.24 -10.22 -14.39
N CYS A 290 -14.91 -9.34 -13.63
CA CYS A 290 -15.00 -9.50 -12.18
C CYS A 290 -15.81 -10.75 -11.77
N PHE A 291 -15.36 -11.43 -10.72
CA PHE A 291 -16.02 -12.61 -10.16
C PHE A 291 -16.01 -12.53 -8.63
N ASP A 292 -17.16 -12.76 -7.98
CA ASP A 292 -17.30 -12.74 -6.52
C ASP A 292 -16.76 -11.46 -5.83
N GLY A 293 -16.99 -10.32 -6.49
CA GLY A 293 -16.49 -9.01 -6.06
C GLY A 293 -14.96 -8.88 -6.10
N HIS A 294 -14.26 -9.78 -6.78
CA HIS A 294 -12.84 -9.65 -7.10
C HIS A 294 -12.66 -9.07 -8.52
N PRO A 295 -11.72 -8.12 -8.68
CA PRO A 295 -11.38 -7.61 -10.00
C PRO A 295 -10.60 -8.66 -10.80
N HIS A 296 -10.42 -8.39 -12.09
CA HIS A 296 -9.60 -9.20 -13.00
C HIS A 296 -8.23 -9.50 -12.37
N LEU A 297 -7.83 -10.77 -12.45
CA LEU A 297 -6.52 -11.25 -12.01
C LEU A 297 -5.63 -11.46 -13.24
N TYR A 298 -4.75 -10.48 -13.49
CA TYR A 298 -3.75 -10.59 -14.56
C TYR A 298 -2.84 -11.80 -14.32
N GLN A 299 -2.68 -12.61 -15.36
CA GLN A 299 -1.71 -13.72 -15.42
C GLN A 299 -0.42 -13.30 -16.13
N ALA A 300 0.63 -14.11 -16.00
CA ALA A 300 1.94 -13.83 -16.58
C ALA A 300 1.90 -13.57 -18.09
N GLU A 301 1.06 -14.29 -18.83
CA GLU A 301 0.94 -14.21 -20.30
C GLU A 301 0.34 -12.87 -20.78
N GLU A 302 -0.42 -12.18 -19.92
CA GLU A 302 -1.01 -10.88 -20.22
C GLU A 302 0.00 -9.73 -20.03
N VAL A 303 1.05 -9.96 -19.24
CA VAL A 303 2.02 -8.92 -18.87
C VAL A 303 2.85 -8.52 -20.08
N SER A 304 2.70 -7.26 -20.49
CA SER A 304 3.43 -6.66 -21.61
C SER A 304 3.67 -5.17 -21.38
N PRO A 305 4.67 -4.55 -22.04
CA PRO A 305 4.85 -3.10 -21.97
C PRO A 305 3.59 -2.32 -22.38
N ASN A 306 2.83 -2.85 -23.36
CA ASN A 306 1.58 -2.23 -23.79
C ASN A 306 0.49 -2.30 -22.71
N LEU A 307 0.37 -3.43 -21.99
CA LEU A 307 -0.53 -3.51 -20.83
C LEU A 307 -0.17 -2.46 -19.78
N VAL A 308 1.10 -2.37 -19.38
CA VAL A 308 1.58 -1.39 -18.40
C VAL A 308 1.23 0.04 -18.83
N ASN A 309 1.48 0.40 -20.09
CA ASN A 309 1.14 1.73 -20.62
C ASN A 309 -0.36 2.01 -20.55
N ARG A 310 -1.20 1.05 -20.92
CA ARG A 310 -2.66 1.20 -20.82
C ARG A 310 -3.12 1.39 -19.39
N LEU A 311 -2.54 0.65 -18.44
CA LEU A 311 -2.92 0.72 -17.01
C LEU A 311 -2.63 2.08 -16.37
N ARG A 312 -1.70 2.86 -16.92
CA ARG A 312 -1.42 4.23 -16.46
C ARG A 312 -2.49 5.24 -16.84
N LEU A 313 -3.20 4.99 -17.94
CA LEU A 313 -4.17 5.92 -18.48
C LEU A 313 -5.35 6.04 -17.52
N SER A 314 -5.82 7.26 -17.30
CA SER A 314 -6.98 7.56 -16.48
C SER A 314 -7.79 8.69 -17.11
N ASN A 315 -9.03 8.85 -16.66
CA ASN A 315 -9.90 9.97 -17.03
C ASN A 315 -9.70 11.20 -16.12
N SER A 316 -8.70 11.15 -15.23
CA SER A 316 -8.33 12.23 -14.31
C SER A 316 -7.16 13.03 -14.88
N SER A 317 -6.84 14.18 -14.29
CA SER A 317 -5.60 14.91 -14.58
C SER A 317 -4.34 14.16 -14.12
N TYR A 318 -4.48 13.02 -13.43
CA TYR A 318 -3.40 12.22 -12.89
C TYR A 318 -3.39 10.82 -13.50
N SER A 319 -2.23 10.32 -13.92
CA SER A 319 -2.06 8.90 -14.25
C SER A 319 -2.15 8.01 -13.01
N TYR A 320 -2.57 6.76 -13.20
CA TYR A 320 -2.52 5.77 -12.12
C TYR A 320 -1.07 5.44 -11.75
N PHE A 321 -0.77 5.41 -10.46
CA PHE A 321 0.54 5.07 -9.91
C PHE A 321 0.73 3.57 -9.72
N PHE A 322 -0.36 2.86 -9.46
CA PHE A 322 -0.37 1.43 -9.16
C PHE A 322 -1.43 0.73 -9.98
N ALA A 323 -1.27 -0.56 -10.18
CA ALA A 323 -2.34 -1.42 -10.68
C ALA A 323 -2.46 -2.69 -9.84
N ARG A 324 -3.67 -3.25 -9.86
CA ARG A 324 -4.02 -4.56 -9.29
C ARG A 324 -5.15 -5.20 -10.12
N LYS A 325 -5.33 -6.52 -10.11
CA LYS A 325 -4.66 -7.53 -9.27
C LYS A 325 -3.75 -8.41 -10.14
N PHE A 326 -2.50 -8.59 -9.74
CA PHE A 326 -1.55 -9.45 -10.46
C PHE A 326 -1.33 -10.76 -9.71
N ALA A 327 -1.28 -11.87 -10.44
CA ALA A 327 -0.88 -13.17 -9.91
C ALA A 327 0.64 -13.21 -9.63
N PRO A 328 1.12 -14.01 -8.66
CA PRO A 328 2.54 -14.05 -8.28
C PRO A 328 3.52 -14.33 -9.44
N ASP A 329 3.10 -15.14 -10.41
CA ASP A 329 3.88 -15.49 -11.61
C ASP A 329 4.07 -14.32 -12.59
N CYS A 330 3.30 -13.24 -12.47
CA CYS A 330 3.56 -11.99 -13.18
C CYS A 330 4.90 -11.34 -12.82
N LEU A 331 5.55 -11.74 -11.71
CA LEU A 331 6.80 -11.12 -11.27
C LEU A 331 7.87 -11.17 -12.36
N GLN A 332 8.08 -12.34 -12.96
CA GLN A 332 9.15 -12.54 -13.95
C GLN A 332 9.00 -11.62 -15.17
N PRO A 333 7.85 -11.60 -15.89
CA PRO A 333 7.70 -10.68 -17.02
C PRO A 333 7.70 -9.20 -16.60
N LEU A 334 7.21 -8.85 -15.40
CA LEU A 334 7.31 -7.47 -14.90
C LEU A 334 8.77 -7.05 -14.66
N MET A 335 9.60 -7.95 -14.14
CA MET A 335 11.03 -7.70 -13.95
C MET A 335 11.77 -7.55 -15.29
N GLU A 336 11.43 -8.36 -16.29
CA GLU A 336 11.99 -8.25 -17.65
C GLU A 336 11.67 -6.90 -18.30
N ILE A 337 10.43 -6.43 -18.17
CA ILE A 337 10.05 -5.08 -18.62
C ILE A 337 10.84 -4.03 -17.83
N ALA A 338 11.11 -4.26 -16.54
CA ALA A 338 11.87 -3.33 -15.71
C ALA A 338 13.38 -3.33 -16.03
N ASP A 339 13.91 -4.37 -16.67
CA ASP A 339 15.33 -4.53 -17.01
C ASP A 339 15.73 -3.96 -18.38
N ASP A 340 14.84 -3.99 -19.37
CA ASP A 340 15.14 -3.40 -20.67
C ASP A 340 15.17 -1.87 -20.54
N LEU A 341 16.33 -1.23 -20.80
CA LEU A 341 16.51 0.23 -20.73
C LEU A 341 15.51 1.02 -21.62
N ARG A 342 15.02 0.43 -22.72
CA ARG A 342 13.96 1.00 -23.56
C ARG A 342 12.60 0.92 -22.85
N ASN A 343 12.38 -0.14 -22.08
CA ASN A 343 11.17 -0.37 -21.30
C ASN A 343 11.24 0.21 -19.87
N LEU A 344 12.41 0.57 -19.36
CA LEU A 344 12.58 1.37 -18.14
C LEU A 344 11.97 2.76 -18.33
N ASN A 345 12.11 3.36 -19.51
CA ASN A 345 11.35 4.57 -19.85
C ASN A 345 9.83 4.30 -19.97
N LEU A 346 9.42 3.04 -20.17
CA LEU A 346 8.03 2.58 -20.25
C LEU A 346 7.50 1.97 -18.95
N LEU A 347 8.27 1.74 -17.89
CA LEU A 347 7.82 1.37 -16.54
C LEU A 347 8.08 2.50 -15.53
N PHE A 348 9.13 3.25 -15.77
CA PHE A 348 9.70 4.25 -14.90
C PHE A 348 10.20 5.44 -15.73
N PRO A 349 9.35 6.19 -16.47
CA PRO A 349 9.81 7.31 -17.28
C PRO A 349 10.62 8.28 -16.41
N CYS A 350 11.92 8.35 -16.67
CA CYS A 350 12.78 9.38 -16.13
C CYS A 350 12.59 10.63 -16.98
N ASN A 351 12.08 11.72 -16.39
CA ASN A 351 12.33 13.03 -16.97
C ASN A 351 13.83 13.30 -16.84
N PHE A 352 14.56 13.18 -17.95
CA PHE A 352 15.88 13.78 -18.06
C PHE A 352 15.72 15.27 -17.74
N VAL A 353 16.24 15.70 -16.59
CA VAL A 353 16.45 17.11 -16.35
C VAL A 353 17.73 17.45 -17.10
N VAL A 354 17.59 18.04 -18.29
CA VAL A 354 18.68 18.77 -18.93
C VAL A 354 18.94 19.98 -18.05
N VAL A 355 19.93 19.87 -17.15
CA VAL A 355 20.44 21.04 -16.43
C VAL A 355 21.54 21.64 -17.29
N ASN A 356 21.16 22.72 -17.99
CA ASN A 356 22.00 23.68 -18.70
C ASN A 356 22.90 23.18 -19.83
N GLU A 357 22.80 23.87 -20.96
CA GLU A 357 23.80 23.91 -22.01
C GLU A 357 25.18 24.26 -21.43
N ALA A 358 26.23 23.69 -22.02
CA ALA A 358 27.63 23.79 -21.65
C ALA A 358 28.05 22.97 -20.42
N VAL A 359 28.40 21.70 -20.63
CA VAL A 359 29.79 21.18 -20.59
C VAL A 359 29.71 19.72 -21.04
N LEU A 360 29.98 19.48 -22.32
CA LEU A 360 30.22 18.14 -22.86
C LEU A 360 31.69 17.81 -22.63
N LYS A 361 32.01 17.12 -21.53
CA LYS A 361 33.27 16.38 -21.38
C LYS A 361 33.03 15.05 -20.66
N VAL A 362 32.97 14.02 -21.49
CA VAL A 362 33.48 12.65 -21.27
C VAL A 362 32.99 11.92 -20.01
N TYR A 363 31.96 11.10 -20.18
CA TYR A 363 32.04 9.70 -19.74
C TYR A 363 31.53 8.79 -20.87
N LYS A 364 32.50 8.15 -21.54
CA LYS A 364 32.30 6.98 -22.41
C LYS A 364 31.49 5.93 -21.65
N CYS A 365 30.29 5.59 -22.13
CA CYS A 365 29.67 4.32 -21.80
C CYS A 365 29.74 3.44 -23.05
N GLN A 366 30.33 2.28 -22.85
CA GLN A 366 30.87 1.37 -23.84
C GLN A 366 29.75 0.48 -24.37
N ILE A 367 29.29 0.73 -25.60
CA ILE A 367 28.53 -0.25 -26.40
C ILE A 367 29.26 -0.36 -27.74
N LEU A 368 30.05 -1.43 -27.86
CA LEU A 368 30.68 -1.89 -29.09
C LEU A 368 30.41 -3.40 -29.16
N PHE A 369 30.18 -3.91 -30.38
CA PHE A 369 29.81 -5.28 -30.77
C PHE A 369 28.32 -5.62 -30.54
N LEU A 370 27.47 -5.92 -31.52
CA LEU A 370 27.62 -6.52 -32.85
C LEU A 370 26.52 -5.99 -33.80
N LEU A 371 26.91 -5.68 -35.05
CA LEU A 371 26.14 -5.82 -36.31
C LEU A 371 26.66 -4.78 -37.31
N LYS A 372 27.81 -5.08 -37.91
CA LYS A 372 28.22 -4.45 -39.16
C LYS A 372 28.92 -5.50 -40.02
N GLU A 373 28.12 -6.33 -40.68
CA GLU A 373 28.47 -6.97 -41.94
C GLU A 373 27.20 -7.40 -42.68
N SER A 374 27.22 -7.26 -44.00
CA SER A 374 26.13 -7.47 -44.96
C SER A 374 25.02 -6.39 -44.98
N LEU A 375 25.24 -5.36 -45.81
CA LEU A 375 24.41 -5.12 -47.00
C LEU A 375 24.99 -3.91 -47.75
N ASN A 376 25.50 -4.19 -48.95
CA ASN A 376 25.93 -3.22 -49.94
C ASN A 376 24.74 -2.37 -50.38
N PHE A 377 24.80 -1.04 -50.22
CA PHE A 377 24.14 -0.13 -51.15
C PHE A 377 24.95 1.17 -51.30
N VAL A 378 25.20 1.48 -52.57
CA VAL A 378 25.95 2.62 -53.10
C VAL A 378 25.12 3.89 -52.91
N TRP A 379 25.73 4.97 -52.41
CA TRP A 379 25.16 6.31 -52.43
C TRP A 379 25.73 7.09 -53.62
N THR A 380 24.87 7.54 -54.53
CA THR A 380 25.15 8.63 -55.48
C THR A 380 24.71 9.97 -54.88
N PRO A 381 25.48 11.06 -55.02
CA PRO A 381 25.09 12.39 -54.55
C PRO A 381 24.40 13.18 -55.67
N CYS A 382 23.34 13.91 -55.32
CA CYS A 382 22.94 15.09 -56.08
C CYS A 382 22.39 16.16 -55.14
N GLU A 383 22.85 17.37 -55.41
CA GLU A 383 22.54 18.68 -54.86
C GLU A 383 21.03 18.95 -54.79
N TRP A 384 20.60 19.97 -54.04
CA TRP A 384 19.83 21.09 -54.59
C TRP A 384 19.87 22.27 -53.61
N SER A 385 20.04 23.44 -54.22
CA SER A 385 20.26 24.78 -53.73
C SER A 385 19.09 25.37 -52.93
N GLY A 386 19.41 26.30 -52.03
CA GLY A 386 18.45 27.28 -51.53
C GLY A 386 18.34 28.47 -52.49
N VAL A 387 17.15 29.08 -52.54
CA VAL A 387 16.89 30.50 -52.82
C VAL A 387 15.57 30.90 -52.13
N GLU A 388 15.65 32.03 -51.43
CA GLU A 388 14.62 32.92 -50.82
C GLU A 388 13.72 32.44 -49.68
#